data_AF-A0A1N7M0Z7-F1
#
_entry.id   AF-A0A1N7M0Z7-F1
#
_cell.length_a   1.000
_cell.length_b   1.000
_cell.length_c   1.000
_cell.angle_alpha   90.00
_cell.angle_beta   90.00
_cell.angle_gamma   90.00
#
_symmetry.space_group_name_H-M   'P 1'
#
loop_
_entity.id
_entity.type
_entity.pdbx_description
1 polymer ?
#
loop_
_entity_poly.entity_id
_entity_poly.type
_entity_poly.pdbx_seq_one_letter_code
_entity_poly.pdbx_strand_id
1 'polypeptide(L)'
;MFELDRSAILEHPRLRFLTDLVPVHEHLDNIEKFIRICFEEQGWRVAQAGRVVALRATDQDRLASAFKASLYLGKYNDMANRDRFLRSMVAAGHSYEPIRGETVLFLYLGVAKPVYDHLITYTVGRPTRIAGGQRANVPWGFELPVEARNPSEYDEELERIREVIRLAKQERTEQMQAARAKLPVGYIMPPFLLEFSEEALIKHVFRQRLFERGAQGATVEVVSDMLKACLAIDEEKWNFLIDYHGPHVQQWQKAMRTLRKERLSLRQLAEMENLSPEEALDACLYDLLMATVGKLPPSMWDKMR
;
A
#
# COMPACT_ATOMS: atom_id res chain seq x y z
N MET A 1 8.30 22.32 3.61
CA MET A 1 8.84 22.20 2.26
C MET A 1 9.12 20.74 2.03
N PHE A 2 8.37 20.12 1.13
CA PHE A 2 8.48 18.72 0.78
C PHE A 2 9.81 18.49 0.07
N GLU A 3 10.59 17.52 0.51
CA GLU A 3 11.82 17.10 -0.17
C GLU A 3 11.66 15.64 -0.56
N LEU A 4 11.94 15.34 -1.83
CA LEU A 4 11.83 13.97 -2.32
C LEU A 4 13.03 13.19 -1.81
N ASP A 5 12.77 12.14 -1.03
CA ASP A 5 13.77 11.15 -0.65
C ASP A 5 14.13 10.33 -1.89
N ARG A 6 15.14 10.84 -2.62
CA ARG A 6 15.70 10.20 -3.81
C ARG A 6 16.45 8.92 -3.45
N SER A 7 17.03 8.83 -2.27
CA SER A 7 17.83 7.67 -1.84
C SER A 7 16.96 6.41 -1.76
N ALA A 8 15.74 6.54 -1.21
CA ALA A 8 14.77 5.45 -1.15
C ALA A 8 14.36 4.89 -2.53
N ILE A 9 14.57 5.66 -3.61
CA ILE A 9 14.27 5.25 -4.98
C ILE A 9 15.54 4.76 -5.66
N LEU A 10 16.58 5.59 -5.73
CA LEU A 10 17.77 5.37 -6.55
C LEU A 10 18.73 4.33 -5.96
N GLU A 11 18.78 4.22 -4.62
CA GLU A 11 19.66 3.28 -3.92
C GLU A 11 18.94 1.97 -3.56
N HIS A 12 17.69 1.82 -3.99
CA HIS A 12 16.93 0.61 -3.70
C HIS A 12 17.63 -0.63 -4.30
N PRO A 13 17.97 -1.65 -3.49
CA PRO A 13 18.90 -2.71 -3.88
C PRO A 13 18.40 -3.58 -5.04
N ARG A 14 17.10 -3.62 -5.28
CA ARG A 14 16.47 -4.36 -6.38
C ARG A 14 16.25 -3.54 -7.64
N LEU A 15 16.38 -2.21 -7.60
CA LEU A 15 16.13 -1.40 -8.78
C LEU A 15 17.41 -1.25 -9.61
N ARG A 16 17.25 -1.36 -10.92
CA ARG A 16 18.33 -1.13 -11.89
C ARG A 16 17.82 -0.13 -12.92
N PHE A 17 18.21 1.13 -12.75
CA PHE A 17 17.81 2.23 -13.63
C PHE A 17 18.72 2.30 -14.86
N LEU A 18 18.13 2.60 -16.02
CA LEU A 18 18.85 2.87 -17.27
C LEU A 18 19.17 4.36 -17.39
N THR A 19 19.95 4.89 -16.44
CA THR A 19 20.27 6.32 -16.33
C THR A 19 21.05 6.87 -17.53
N ASP A 20 21.67 6.00 -18.32
CA ASP A 20 22.35 6.38 -19.56
C ASP A 20 21.39 6.60 -20.74
N LEU A 21 20.16 6.09 -20.68
CA LEU A 21 19.15 6.25 -21.73
C LEU A 21 17.96 7.12 -21.32
N VAL A 22 17.70 7.22 -20.02
CA VAL A 22 16.58 7.93 -19.40
C VAL A 22 17.13 8.92 -18.38
N PRO A 23 16.79 10.22 -18.45
CA PRO A 23 17.29 11.23 -17.52
C PRO A 23 16.53 11.17 -16.19
N VAL A 24 16.69 10.05 -15.46
CA VAL A 24 15.94 9.76 -14.22
C VAL A 24 16.14 10.84 -13.16
N HIS A 25 17.37 11.33 -12.96
CA HIS A 25 17.66 12.39 -11.99
C HIS A 25 16.90 13.69 -12.32
N GLU A 26 16.96 14.14 -13.57
CA GLU A 26 16.25 15.33 -14.02
C GLU A 26 14.72 15.16 -13.89
N HIS A 27 14.20 13.96 -14.18
CA HIS A 27 12.80 13.67 -13.99
C HIS A 27 12.40 13.75 -12.51
N LEU A 28 13.20 13.20 -11.59
CA LEU A 28 12.93 13.29 -10.15
C LEU A 28 12.98 14.74 -9.65
N ASP A 29 13.93 15.55 -10.14
CA ASP A 29 14.02 16.97 -9.78
C ASP A 29 12.78 17.75 -10.25
N ASN A 30 12.34 17.50 -11.48
CA ASN A 30 11.11 18.11 -12.01
C ASN A 30 9.88 17.63 -11.25
N ILE A 31 9.80 16.34 -10.91
CA ILE A 31 8.71 15.77 -10.12
C ILE A 31 8.65 16.45 -8.74
N GLU A 32 9.76 16.55 -8.01
CA GLU A 32 9.80 17.25 -6.71
C GLU A 32 9.33 18.70 -6.84
N LYS A 33 9.87 19.43 -7.82
CA LYS A 33 9.49 20.82 -8.09
C LYS A 33 7.97 20.96 -8.30
N PHE A 34 7.38 20.12 -9.15
CA PHE A 34 5.96 20.21 -9.46
C PHE A 34 5.06 19.61 -8.38
N ILE A 35 5.56 18.73 -7.51
CA ILE A 35 4.85 18.33 -6.29
C ILE A 35 4.68 19.53 -5.37
N ARG A 36 5.74 20.31 -5.16
CA ARG A 36 5.67 21.53 -4.33
C ARG A 36 4.65 22.52 -4.88
N ILE A 37 4.77 22.87 -6.15
CA ILE A 37 3.91 23.86 -6.82
C ILE A 37 2.44 23.41 -6.85
N CYS A 38 2.17 22.16 -7.24
CA CYS A 38 0.81 21.71 -7.49
C CYS A 38 0.08 21.22 -6.23
N PHE A 39 0.81 20.84 -5.17
CA PHE A 39 0.21 20.24 -3.97
C PHE A 39 0.58 20.97 -2.68
N GLU A 40 1.87 21.07 -2.34
CA GLU A 40 2.28 21.67 -1.06
C GLU A 40 1.88 23.15 -0.96
N GLU A 41 2.13 23.94 -2.00
CA GLU A 41 1.76 25.36 -2.08
C GLU A 41 0.23 25.59 -2.06
N GLN A 42 -0.55 24.56 -2.41
CA GLN A 42 -2.02 24.57 -2.32
C GLN A 42 -2.54 24.16 -0.92
N GLY A 43 -1.65 23.88 0.03
CA GLY A 43 -2.00 23.52 1.41
C GLY A 43 -2.25 22.03 1.64
N TRP A 44 -1.88 21.16 0.69
CA TRP A 44 -1.97 19.71 0.88
C TRP A 44 -0.79 19.18 1.70
N ARG A 45 -1.06 18.30 2.66
CA ARG A 45 -0.01 17.57 3.38
C ARG A 45 0.51 16.43 2.51
N VAL A 46 1.60 16.69 1.80
CA VAL A 46 2.30 15.68 0.99
C VAL A 46 3.19 14.84 1.90
N ALA A 47 3.15 13.51 1.74
CA ALA A 47 4.00 12.60 2.49
C ALA A 47 4.60 11.53 1.58
N GLN A 48 5.90 11.28 1.72
CA GLN A 48 6.58 10.15 1.07
C GLN A 48 6.89 9.07 2.09
N ALA A 49 6.76 7.82 1.65
CA ALA A 49 7.45 6.71 2.27
C ALA A 49 7.99 5.81 1.17
N GLY A 50 9.30 5.52 1.23
CA GLY A 50 9.97 4.70 0.23
C GLY A 50 9.73 5.20 -1.19
N ARG A 51 9.10 4.35 -2.01
CA ARG A 51 8.84 4.60 -3.45
C ARG A 51 7.48 5.24 -3.74
N VAL A 52 6.73 5.61 -2.71
CA VAL A 52 5.35 6.10 -2.82
C VAL A 52 5.25 7.49 -2.21
N VAL A 53 4.61 8.41 -2.93
CA VAL A 53 4.27 9.75 -2.45
C VAL A 53 2.75 9.91 -2.42
N ALA A 54 2.18 10.12 -1.24
CA ALA A 54 0.79 10.55 -1.10
C ALA A 54 0.71 12.06 -1.34
N LEU A 55 0.14 12.44 -2.49
CA LEU A 55 0.09 13.83 -2.97
C LEU A 55 -1.08 14.62 -2.38
N ARG A 56 -2.22 13.95 -2.19
CA ARG A 56 -3.46 14.57 -1.77
C ARG A 56 -4.31 13.58 -1.00
N ALA A 57 -4.74 13.94 0.20
CA ALA A 57 -5.81 13.26 0.92
C ALA A 57 -6.98 14.23 1.09
N THR A 58 -8.16 13.90 0.57
CA THR A 58 -9.29 14.85 0.54
C THR A 58 -9.86 15.19 1.92
N ASP A 59 -9.62 14.34 2.93
CA ASP A 59 -10.07 14.54 4.31
C ASP A 59 -8.90 14.54 5.30
N GLN A 60 -7.86 15.35 5.02
CA GLN A 60 -6.66 15.48 5.86
C GLN A 60 -6.94 16.05 7.27
N ASP A 61 -8.01 16.84 7.42
CA ASP A 61 -8.41 17.46 8.69
C ASP A 61 -9.61 16.76 9.35
N ARG A 62 -10.08 15.64 8.79
CA ARG A 62 -11.27 14.89 9.24
C ARG A 62 -12.58 15.70 9.27
N LEU A 63 -12.63 16.87 8.65
CA LEU A 63 -13.80 17.74 8.66
C LEU A 63 -14.91 17.23 7.74
N ALA A 64 -14.55 16.69 6.58
CA ALA A 64 -15.54 16.18 5.64
C ALA A 64 -16.19 14.91 6.19
N SER A 65 -15.40 13.99 6.77
CA SER A 65 -15.93 12.81 7.46
C SER A 65 -16.73 13.18 8.72
N ALA A 66 -16.29 14.15 9.52
CA ALA A 66 -17.06 14.65 10.67
C ALA A 66 -18.44 15.18 10.26
N PHE A 67 -18.48 16.03 9.23
CA PHE A 67 -19.72 16.59 8.72
C PHE A 67 -20.65 15.49 8.22
N LYS A 68 -20.15 14.55 7.39
CA LYS A 68 -20.96 13.43 6.88
C LYS A 68 -21.45 12.51 8.00
N ALA A 69 -20.59 12.19 8.97
CA ALA A 69 -20.95 11.41 10.15
C ALA A 69 -22.03 12.11 10.99
N SER A 70 -21.98 13.44 11.10
CA SER A 70 -22.98 14.21 11.83
C SER A 70 -24.36 14.15 11.16
N LEU A 71 -24.42 14.23 9.82
CA LEU A 71 -25.66 14.05 9.06
C LEU A 71 -26.22 12.63 9.26
N TYR A 72 -25.35 11.62 9.16
CA TYR A 72 -25.74 10.22 9.35
C TYR A 72 -26.32 9.95 10.75
N LEU A 73 -25.80 10.62 11.78
CA LEU A 73 -26.21 10.43 13.18
C LEU A 73 -27.19 11.50 13.69
N GLY A 74 -27.65 12.42 12.84
CA GLY A 74 -28.57 13.51 13.21
C GLY A 74 -28.01 14.52 14.22
N LYS A 75 -26.69 14.75 14.22
CA LYS A 75 -25.97 15.61 15.18
C LYS A 75 -25.65 16.99 14.62
N TYR A 76 -26.71 17.74 14.25
CA TYR A 76 -26.61 19.02 13.56
C TYR A 76 -25.97 20.16 14.36
N ASN A 77 -25.92 20.05 15.70
CA ASN A 77 -25.37 21.06 16.59
C ASN A 77 -23.83 20.97 16.77
N ASP A 78 -23.19 19.93 16.24
CA ASP A 78 -21.76 19.66 16.43
C ASP A 78 -21.19 18.91 15.21
N MET A 79 -21.37 19.51 14.02
CA MET A 79 -20.99 18.86 12.77
C MET A 79 -19.48 18.77 12.53
N ALA A 80 -18.68 19.55 13.24
CA ALA A 80 -17.23 19.61 13.09
C ALA A 80 -16.47 18.65 14.03
N ASN A 81 -17.19 17.77 14.75
CA ASN A 81 -16.60 16.80 15.67
C ASN A 81 -15.81 15.72 14.92
N ARG A 82 -14.49 15.92 14.86
CA ARG A 82 -13.51 15.05 14.16
C ARG A 82 -13.41 13.65 14.75
N ASP A 83 -13.81 13.47 16.01
CA ASP A 83 -13.76 12.16 16.68
C ASP A 83 -14.97 11.30 16.36
N ARG A 84 -16.10 11.90 15.94
CA ARG A 84 -17.38 11.21 15.75
C ARG A 84 -17.27 10.03 14.80
N PHE A 85 -16.59 10.23 13.67
CA PHE A 85 -16.43 9.15 12.69
C PHE A 85 -15.69 7.95 13.29
N LEU A 86 -14.54 8.19 13.92
CA LEU A 86 -13.71 7.13 14.51
C LEU A 86 -14.40 6.49 15.73
N ARG A 87 -14.69 7.30 16.75
CA ARG A 87 -15.13 6.79 18.07
C ARG A 87 -16.60 6.40 18.12
N SER A 88 -17.47 6.98 17.29
CA SER A 88 -18.91 6.66 17.32
C SER A 88 -19.36 5.78 16.16
N MET A 89 -18.72 5.85 14.99
CA MET A 89 -19.12 5.04 13.83
C MET A 89 -18.25 3.80 13.66
N VAL A 90 -16.93 3.97 13.52
CA VAL A 90 -16.00 2.85 13.31
C VAL A 90 -16.05 1.90 14.52
N ALA A 91 -15.97 2.44 15.74
CA ALA A 91 -16.00 1.63 16.96
C ALA A 91 -17.27 0.78 17.12
N ALA A 92 -18.41 1.29 16.64
CA ALA A 92 -19.69 0.61 16.70
C ALA A 92 -19.96 -0.30 15.48
N GLY A 93 -19.00 -0.41 14.55
CA GLY A 93 -19.15 -1.23 13.34
C GLY A 93 -20.17 -0.67 12.33
N HIS A 94 -20.43 0.63 12.34
CA HIS A 94 -21.32 1.28 11.37
C HIS A 94 -20.72 1.33 9.96
N SER A 95 -21.54 1.72 8.98
CA SER A 95 -21.09 1.89 7.59
C SER A 95 -20.03 2.99 7.47
N TYR A 96 -19.11 2.79 6.53
CA TYR A 96 -18.01 3.70 6.22
C TYR A 96 -18.42 4.79 5.22
N GLU A 97 -19.72 5.00 5.01
CA GLU A 97 -20.24 6.05 4.12
C GLU A 97 -19.56 7.42 4.29
N PRO A 98 -19.23 7.89 5.52
CA PRO A 98 -18.59 9.20 5.69
C PRO A 98 -17.23 9.32 4.99
N ILE A 99 -16.47 8.21 4.87
CA ILE A 99 -15.18 8.21 4.19
C ILE A 99 -15.19 7.52 2.81
N ARG A 100 -16.33 6.95 2.39
CA ARG A 100 -16.46 6.32 1.08
C ARG A 100 -16.20 7.28 -0.07
N GLY A 101 -16.47 8.57 0.11
CA GLY A 101 -16.18 9.64 -0.86
C GLY A 101 -14.76 10.21 -0.75
N GLU A 102 -14.04 9.94 0.33
CA GLU A 102 -12.72 10.51 0.59
C GLU A 102 -11.62 9.71 -0.09
N THR A 103 -10.62 10.41 -0.64
CA THR A 103 -9.58 9.85 -1.52
C THR A 103 -8.19 10.11 -0.99
N VAL A 104 -7.26 9.20 -1.35
CA VAL A 104 -5.83 9.49 -1.34
C VAL A 104 -5.29 9.26 -2.76
N LEU A 105 -4.63 10.28 -3.30
CA LEU A 105 -3.92 10.24 -4.57
C LEU A 105 -2.45 9.90 -4.32
N PHE A 106 -1.98 8.79 -4.88
CA PHE A 106 -0.59 8.36 -4.77
C PHE A 106 0.15 8.50 -6.08
N LEU A 107 1.40 8.93 -6.00
CA LEU A 107 2.42 8.87 -7.04
C LEU A 107 3.39 7.74 -6.73
N TYR A 108 3.67 6.92 -7.73
CA TYR A 108 4.56 5.78 -7.64
C TYR A 108 5.82 6.04 -8.46
N LEU A 109 6.98 5.92 -7.83
CA LEU A 109 8.29 6.20 -8.43
C LEU A 109 9.18 4.97 -8.35
N GLY A 110 9.75 4.52 -9.48
CA GLY A 110 10.60 3.33 -9.47
C GLY A 110 9.83 2.03 -9.18
N VAL A 111 8.55 1.94 -9.56
CA VAL A 111 7.69 0.78 -9.31
C VAL A 111 7.50 -0.05 -10.58
N ALA A 112 7.70 -1.37 -10.46
CA ALA A 112 7.55 -2.27 -11.59
C ALA A 112 6.10 -2.55 -11.99
N LYS A 113 5.92 -2.94 -13.25
CA LYS A 113 4.61 -3.26 -13.83
C LYS A 113 3.76 -4.28 -13.03
N PRO A 114 4.29 -5.36 -12.43
CA PRO A 114 3.48 -6.31 -11.68
C PRO A 114 2.76 -5.66 -10.50
N VAL A 115 3.42 -4.71 -9.82
CA VAL A 115 2.83 -3.98 -8.71
C VAL A 115 1.70 -3.09 -9.20
N TYR A 116 1.90 -2.37 -10.32
CA TYR A 116 0.83 -1.61 -10.96
C TYR A 116 -0.37 -2.49 -11.31
N ASP A 117 -0.14 -3.66 -11.94
CA ASP A 117 -1.20 -4.60 -12.32
C ASP A 117 -1.98 -5.13 -11.11
N HIS A 118 -1.31 -5.31 -9.96
CA HIS A 118 -1.99 -5.66 -8.73
C HIS A 118 -2.83 -4.50 -8.17
N LEU A 119 -2.28 -3.29 -8.14
CA LEU A 119 -2.92 -2.12 -7.53
C LEU A 119 -4.10 -1.59 -8.34
N ILE A 120 -4.02 -1.60 -9.67
CA ILE A 120 -5.04 -1.04 -10.55
C ILE A 120 -6.41 -1.69 -10.35
N THR A 121 -6.45 -2.97 -9.92
CA THR A 121 -7.69 -3.71 -9.66
C THR A 121 -8.54 -3.13 -8.52
N TYR A 122 -7.94 -2.35 -7.61
CA TYR A 122 -8.63 -1.79 -6.44
C TYR A 122 -9.14 -0.35 -6.65
N THR A 123 -8.83 0.26 -7.80
CA THR A 123 -9.22 1.66 -8.09
C THR A 123 -10.65 1.77 -8.64
N VAL A 124 -11.59 0.99 -8.09
CA VAL A 124 -12.96 0.84 -8.62
C VAL A 124 -13.80 2.10 -8.37
N GLY A 125 -14.47 2.60 -9.40
CA GLY A 125 -15.45 3.70 -9.27
C GLY A 125 -14.86 5.10 -9.12
N ARG A 126 -13.56 5.31 -9.40
CA ARG A 126 -12.88 6.61 -9.26
C ARG A 126 -12.06 7.03 -10.48
N PRO A 127 -11.92 8.36 -10.74
CA PRO A 127 -11.51 8.86 -12.04
C PRO A 127 -10.00 8.89 -12.29
N THR A 128 -9.16 9.07 -11.27
CA THR A 128 -7.73 9.34 -11.52
C THR A 128 -6.90 8.07 -11.56
N ARG A 129 -6.68 7.60 -12.79
CA ARG A 129 -5.68 6.58 -13.14
C ARG A 129 -4.81 7.16 -14.24
N ILE A 130 -3.57 7.52 -13.92
CA ILE A 130 -2.62 8.04 -14.91
C ILE A 130 -1.42 7.13 -14.91
N ALA A 131 -1.39 6.21 -15.86
CA ALA A 131 -0.16 5.51 -16.23
C ALA A 131 0.24 6.02 -17.60
N GLY A 132 1.45 6.56 -17.71
CA GLY A 132 1.98 7.04 -18.98
C GLY A 132 1.87 5.94 -20.03
N GLY A 133 1.09 6.17 -21.09
CA GLY A 133 1.03 5.23 -22.20
C GLY A 133 2.44 5.03 -22.74
N GLN A 134 2.85 3.77 -22.96
CA GLN A 134 4.19 3.45 -23.46
C GLN A 134 4.50 4.12 -24.82
N ARG A 135 3.49 4.72 -25.47
CA ARG A 135 3.58 5.60 -26.65
C ARG A 135 4.39 6.87 -26.40
N ALA A 136 4.23 7.49 -25.24
CA ALA A 136 4.85 8.76 -24.90
C ALA A 136 5.99 8.60 -23.88
N ASN A 137 6.09 7.45 -23.21
CA ASN A 137 7.05 7.23 -22.13
C ASN A 137 7.79 5.90 -22.31
N VAL A 138 9.05 5.90 -21.89
CA VAL A 138 9.92 4.72 -21.90
C VAL A 138 10.09 4.16 -20.48
N PRO A 139 10.24 2.83 -20.31
CA PRO A 139 10.59 2.23 -19.03
C PRO A 139 11.84 2.86 -18.42
N TRP A 140 11.86 3.02 -17.10
CA TRP A 140 13.02 3.58 -16.38
C TRP A 140 14.12 2.55 -16.11
N GLY A 141 13.81 1.26 -16.22
CA GLY A 141 14.74 0.18 -15.90
C GLY A 141 14.04 -1.12 -15.56
N PHE A 142 14.64 -1.92 -14.68
CA PHE A 142 14.14 -3.24 -14.26
C PHE A 142 14.16 -3.39 -12.73
N GLU A 143 13.13 -4.00 -12.15
CA GLU A 143 13.11 -4.40 -10.75
C GLU A 143 13.42 -5.90 -10.64
N LEU A 144 14.51 -6.23 -9.93
CA LEU A 144 14.86 -7.60 -9.62
C LEU A 144 13.77 -8.24 -8.74
N PRO A 145 13.34 -9.48 -9.04
CA PRO A 145 12.46 -10.24 -8.16
C PRO A 145 13.04 -10.36 -6.75
N VAL A 146 12.18 -10.48 -5.74
CA VAL A 146 12.61 -10.59 -4.34
C VAL A 146 13.39 -11.89 -4.11
N GLU A 147 13.08 -12.92 -4.89
CA GLU A 147 13.66 -14.25 -4.83
C GLU A 147 14.94 -14.38 -5.67
N ALA A 148 15.37 -13.31 -6.36
CA ALA A 148 16.55 -13.34 -7.22
C ALA A 148 17.83 -13.54 -6.39
N ARG A 149 18.37 -14.76 -6.42
CA ARG A 149 19.64 -15.12 -5.73
C ARG A 149 20.87 -14.67 -6.50
N ASN A 150 20.77 -14.59 -7.82
CA ASN A 150 21.87 -14.21 -8.71
C ASN A 150 21.45 -13.01 -9.59
N PRO A 151 21.80 -11.77 -9.21
CA PRO A 151 21.39 -10.58 -9.95
C PRO A 151 21.86 -10.54 -11.42
N SER A 152 23.01 -11.13 -11.75
CA SER A 152 23.57 -11.07 -13.11
C SER A 152 22.76 -11.86 -14.14
N GLU A 153 21.92 -12.81 -13.71
CA GLU A 153 21.02 -13.55 -14.62
C GLU A 153 19.95 -12.64 -15.25
N TYR A 154 19.74 -11.44 -14.69
CA TYR A 154 18.75 -10.48 -15.17
C TYR A 154 19.37 -9.37 -16.04
N ASP A 155 20.67 -9.41 -16.31
CA ASP A 155 21.34 -8.42 -17.18
C ASP A 155 20.77 -8.46 -18.61
N GLU A 156 20.38 -9.64 -19.11
CA GLU A 156 19.69 -9.79 -20.40
C GLU A 156 18.36 -9.03 -20.44
N GLU A 157 17.63 -8.98 -19.32
CA GLU A 157 16.36 -8.26 -19.25
C GLU A 157 16.55 -6.75 -19.33
N LEU A 158 17.64 -6.24 -18.75
CA LEU A 158 18.03 -4.84 -18.93
C LEU A 158 18.39 -4.53 -20.38
N GLU A 159 19.16 -5.40 -21.04
CA GLU A 159 19.51 -5.21 -22.46
C GLU A 159 18.29 -5.25 -23.38
N ARG A 160 17.31 -6.13 -23.11
CA ARG A 160 16.03 -6.12 -23.83
C ARG A 160 15.31 -4.78 -23.68
N ILE A 161 15.28 -4.20 -22.47
CA ILE A 161 14.68 -2.88 -22.26
C ILE A 161 15.46 -1.80 -23.04
N ARG A 162 16.80 -1.84 -23.02
CA ARG A 162 17.64 -0.91 -23.80
C ARG A 162 17.33 -0.98 -25.29
N GLU A 163 17.18 -2.18 -25.86
CA GLU A 163 16.79 -2.37 -27.27
C GLU A 163 15.44 -1.71 -27.56
N VAL A 164 14.43 -1.94 -26.71
CA VAL A 164 13.10 -1.34 -26.87
C VAL A 164 13.17 0.19 -26.82
N ILE A 165 13.96 0.78 -25.91
CA ILE A 165 14.15 2.23 -25.82
C ILE A 165 14.86 2.78 -27.07
N ARG A 166 15.87 2.08 -27.59
CA ARG A 166 16.56 2.49 -28.83
C ARG A 166 15.62 2.46 -30.03
N LEU A 167 14.80 1.41 -30.16
CA LEU A 167 13.76 1.31 -31.19
C LEU A 167 12.70 2.42 -31.04
N ALA A 168 12.38 2.82 -29.80
CA ALA A 168 11.50 3.96 -29.49
C ALA A 168 11.95 5.29 -30.08
N LYS A 169 13.25 5.49 -30.18
CA LYS A 169 13.82 6.74 -30.71
C LYS A 169 13.88 6.77 -32.24
N GLN A 170 13.57 5.66 -32.95
CA GLN A 170 13.73 5.55 -34.41
C GLN A 170 12.45 5.87 -35.23
N GLU A 171 11.41 6.46 -34.63
CA GLU A 171 10.18 6.98 -35.28
C GLU A 171 9.39 6.00 -36.20
N ARG A 172 9.62 4.69 -36.12
CA ARG A 172 8.84 3.68 -36.89
C ARG A 172 7.66 3.14 -36.08
N THR A 173 6.46 3.64 -36.36
CA THR A 173 5.23 3.42 -35.56
C THR A 173 4.77 1.96 -35.44
N GLU A 174 4.88 1.15 -36.50
CA GLU A 174 4.50 -0.28 -36.46
C GLU A 174 5.49 -1.12 -35.64
N GLN A 175 6.79 -0.80 -35.76
CA GLN A 175 7.85 -1.46 -34.99
C GLN A 175 7.72 -1.20 -33.48
N MET A 176 7.04 -0.13 -33.07
CA MET A 176 6.93 0.25 -31.67
C MET A 176 5.98 -0.60 -30.83
N GLN A 177 4.85 -1.02 -31.39
CA GLN A 177 3.97 -1.93 -30.66
C GLN A 177 4.61 -3.32 -30.54
N ALA A 178 5.25 -3.78 -31.62
CA ALA A 178 6.00 -5.03 -31.64
C ALA A 178 7.20 -5.01 -30.68
N ALA A 179 7.95 -3.90 -30.60
CA ALA A 179 9.07 -3.76 -29.67
C ALA A 179 8.61 -3.82 -28.21
N ARG A 180 7.49 -3.18 -27.87
CA ARG A 180 6.95 -3.20 -26.49
C ARG A 180 6.48 -4.56 -26.04
N ALA A 181 6.01 -5.40 -26.96
CA ALA A 181 5.64 -6.78 -26.65
C ALA A 181 6.84 -7.61 -26.13
N LYS A 182 8.08 -7.15 -26.40
CA LYS A 182 9.31 -7.77 -25.89
C LYS A 182 9.70 -7.29 -24.48
N LEU A 183 9.01 -6.31 -23.89
CA LEU A 183 9.37 -5.81 -22.57
C LEU A 183 9.17 -6.90 -21.51
N PRO A 184 10.16 -7.11 -20.63
CA PRO A 184 10.02 -8.07 -19.55
C PRO A 184 8.97 -7.62 -18.56
N VAL A 185 8.28 -8.55 -17.92
CA VAL A 185 7.17 -8.22 -16.99
C VAL A 185 7.65 -7.30 -15.85
N GLY A 186 8.89 -7.47 -15.36
CA GLY A 186 9.47 -6.69 -14.26
C GLY A 186 10.00 -5.29 -14.62
N TYR A 187 9.72 -4.74 -15.82
CA TYR A 187 10.19 -3.40 -16.15
C TYR A 187 9.62 -2.35 -15.18
N ILE A 188 10.47 -1.38 -14.80
CA ILE A 188 10.10 -0.21 -13.99
C ILE A 188 9.25 0.71 -14.86
N MET A 189 8.00 0.90 -14.47
CA MET A 189 7.10 1.79 -15.18
C MET A 189 7.57 3.24 -15.05
N PRO A 190 7.32 4.08 -16.07
CA PRO A 190 7.31 5.52 -15.87
C PRO A 190 6.41 5.87 -14.68
N PRO A 191 6.70 6.95 -13.93
CA PRO A 191 5.88 7.41 -12.83
C PRO A 191 4.39 7.42 -13.16
N PHE A 192 3.59 6.91 -12.24
CA PHE A 192 2.15 6.79 -12.44
C PHE A 192 1.39 7.20 -11.19
N LEU A 193 0.12 7.59 -11.39
CA LEU A 193 -0.81 8.01 -10.35
C LEU A 193 -1.96 7.02 -10.24
N LEU A 194 -2.29 6.66 -9.01
CA LEU A 194 -3.52 5.94 -8.68
C LEU A 194 -4.21 6.62 -7.51
N GLU A 195 -5.52 6.82 -7.64
CA GLU A 195 -6.37 7.32 -6.57
C GLU A 195 -7.20 6.18 -5.98
N PHE A 196 -7.24 6.10 -4.65
CA PHE A 196 -8.02 5.11 -3.91
C PHE A 196 -8.97 5.80 -2.94
N SER A 197 -10.09 5.13 -2.62
CA SER A 197 -10.90 5.55 -1.47
C SER A 197 -10.26 5.14 -0.17
N GLU A 198 -10.43 5.97 0.86
CA GLU A 198 -9.96 5.63 2.21
C GLU A 198 -10.61 4.32 2.69
N GLU A 199 -11.88 4.09 2.35
CA GLU A 199 -12.56 2.81 2.58
C GLU A 199 -11.89 1.65 1.83
N ALA A 200 -11.58 1.80 0.54
CA ALA A 200 -10.97 0.74 -0.24
C ALA A 200 -9.53 0.45 0.23
N LEU A 201 -8.78 1.47 0.64
CA LEU A 201 -7.46 1.31 1.21
C LEU A 201 -7.50 0.40 2.43
N ILE A 202 -8.32 0.73 3.43
CA ILE A 202 -8.35 -0.04 4.67
C ILE A 202 -9.04 -1.42 4.51
N LYS A 203 -10.16 -1.49 3.79
CA LYS A 203 -10.95 -2.74 3.69
C LYS A 203 -10.47 -3.71 2.62
N HIS A 204 -9.73 -3.25 1.62
CA HIS A 204 -9.35 -4.07 0.46
C HIS A 204 -7.85 -4.07 0.19
N VAL A 205 -7.25 -2.90 -0.03
CA VAL A 205 -5.83 -2.82 -0.43
C VAL A 205 -4.92 -3.29 0.70
N PHE A 206 -4.93 -2.61 1.84
CA PHE A 206 -4.11 -2.96 3.00
C PHE A 206 -4.51 -4.33 3.55
N ARG A 207 -5.81 -4.63 3.56
CA ARG A 207 -6.29 -5.94 3.97
C ARG A 207 -5.68 -7.07 3.14
N GLN A 208 -5.85 -7.07 1.82
CA GLN A 208 -5.41 -8.18 0.98
C GLN A 208 -3.90 -8.17 0.72
N ARG A 209 -3.25 -7.00 0.81
CA ARG A 209 -1.83 -6.84 0.45
C ARG A 209 -0.87 -6.69 1.62
N LEU A 210 -1.35 -6.41 2.83
CA LEU A 210 -0.53 -6.32 4.05
C LEU A 210 -1.05 -7.21 5.18
N PHE A 211 -2.35 -7.18 5.47
CA PHE A 211 -2.90 -7.81 6.68
C PHE A 211 -3.19 -9.31 6.47
N GLU A 212 -3.57 -9.70 5.27
CA GLU A 212 -3.79 -11.08 4.84
C GLU A 212 -2.49 -11.70 4.35
N ARG A 213 -2.24 -12.94 4.78
CA ARG A 213 -1.16 -13.76 4.23
C ARG A 213 -1.53 -14.15 2.81
N GLY A 214 -0.85 -13.58 1.80
CA GLY A 214 -1.12 -13.92 0.40
C GLY A 214 -0.46 -12.99 -0.62
N ALA A 215 -0.25 -11.72 -0.29
CA ALA A 215 0.55 -10.82 -1.12
C ALA A 215 2.04 -11.05 -0.92
N GLN A 216 2.79 -10.91 -2.01
CA GLN A 216 4.18 -11.35 -2.10
C GLN A 216 5.04 -10.29 -2.80
N GLY A 217 6.32 -10.28 -2.46
CA GLY A 217 7.37 -9.54 -3.13
C GLY A 217 7.21 -8.01 -3.09
N ALA A 218 7.57 -7.36 -4.20
CA ALA A 218 7.58 -5.91 -4.35
C ALA A 218 6.24 -5.22 -4.06
N THR A 219 5.11 -5.93 -4.21
CA THR A 219 3.78 -5.36 -3.94
C THR A 219 3.58 -5.10 -2.45
N VAL A 220 4.05 -5.99 -1.58
CA VAL A 220 3.93 -5.81 -0.11
C VAL A 220 4.73 -4.58 0.33
N GLU A 221 5.94 -4.42 -0.22
CA GLU A 221 6.80 -3.27 0.07
C GLU A 221 6.15 -1.96 -0.35
N VAL A 222 5.67 -1.87 -1.60
CA VAL A 222 4.99 -0.66 -2.10
C VAL A 222 3.70 -0.36 -1.35
N VAL A 223 2.91 -1.37 -0.96
CA VAL A 223 1.70 -1.14 -0.17
C VAL A 223 2.04 -0.76 1.28
N SER A 224 3.14 -1.25 1.84
CA SER A 224 3.65 -0.83 3.15
C SER A 224 4.04 0.64 3.13
N ASP A 225 4.72 1.06 2.05
CA ASP A 225 5.02 2.46 1.77
C ASP A 225 3.74 3.31 1.64
N MET A 226 2.70 2.83 0.94
CA MET A 226 1.39 3.51 0.90
C MET A 226 0.81 3.72 2.30
N LEU A 227 0.85 2.70 3.17
CA LEU A 227 0.31 2.80 4.53
C LEU A 227 1.13 3.78 5.39
N LYS A 228 2.46 3.76 5.30
CA LYS A 228 3.34 4.71 6.00
C LYS A 228 3.09 6.15 5.55
N ALA A 229 2.90 6.38 4.24
CA ALA A 229 2.56 7.69 3.72
C ALA A 229 1.18 8.15 4.24
N CYS A 230 0.19 7.26 4.34
CA CYS A 230 -1.09 7.53 4.98
C CYS A 230 -0.94 7.93 6.46
N LEU A 231 -0.16 7.17 7.23
CA LEU A 231 0.12 7.46 8.65
C LEU A 231 0.80 8.83 8.83
N ALA A 232 1.71 9.19 7.93
CA ALA A 232 2.35 10.51 7.95
C ALA A 232 1.38 11.67 7.65
N ILE A 233 0.26 11.39 6.97
CA ILE A 233 -0.80 12.39 6.73
C ILE A 233 -1.70 12.54 7.96
N ASP A 234 -2.25 11.44 8.48
CA ASP A 234 -3.16 11.44 9.64
C ASP A 234 -2.99 10.15 10.46
N GLU A 235 -2.00 10.17 11.35
CA GLU A 235 -1.63 9.02 12.18
C GLU A 235 -2.80 8.50 13.01
N GLU A 236 -3.57 9.39 13.64
CA GLU A 236 -4.68 9.01 14.50
C GLU A 236 -5.76 8.25 13.71
N LYS A 237 -6.18 8.79 12.56
CA LYS A 237 -7.19 8.13 11.71
C LYS A 237 -6.73 6.75 11.29
N TRP A 238 -5.52 6.64 10.74
CA TRP A 238 -5.06 5.38 10.17
C TRP A 238 -4.73 4.33 11.22
N ASN A 239 -4.15 4.69 12.37
CA ASN A 239 -3.98 3.77 13.49
C ASN A 239 -5.33 3.28 14.04
N PHE A 240 -6.29 4.20 14.22
CA PHE A 240 -7.63 3.81 14.65
C PHE A 240 -8.27 2.86 13.64
N LEU A 241 -8.16 3.14 12.35
CA LEU A 241 -8.68 2.24 11.31
C LEU A 241 -7.98 0.87 11.30
N ILE A 242 -6.66 0.82 11.56
CA ILE A 242 -5.91 -0.43 11.73
C ILE A 242 -6.45 -1.22 12.91
N ASP A 243 -6.78 -0.61 14.05
CA ASP A 243 -7.31 -1.33 15.22
C ASP A 243 -8.61 -2.11 14.92
N TYR A 244 -9.37 -1.72 13.89
CA TYR A 244 -10.62 -2.37 13.50
C TYR A 244 -10.53 -3.22 12.23
N HIS A 245 -9.45 -3.12 11.44
CA HIS A 245 -9.29 -3.86 10.16
C HIS A 245 -7.97 -4.59 10.02
N GLY A 246 -7.05 -4.39 10.95
CA GLY A 246 -5.68 -4.88 10.93
C GLY A 246 -5.56 -6.40 11.04
N PRO A 247 -4.32 -6.92 11.01
CA PRO A 247 -4.06 -8.35 10.95
C PRO A 247 -4.60 -9.12 12.17
N HIS A 248 -4.68 -8.48 13.35
CA HIS A 248 -5.23 -9.08 14.57
C HIS A 248 -6.72 -9.41 14.45
N VAL A 249 -7.49 -8.71 13.61
CA VAL A 249 -8.92 -8.99 13.40
C VAL A 249 -9.12 -10.39 12.81
N GLN A 250 -8.21 -10.84 11.97
CA GLN A 250 -8.27 -12.18 11.37
C GLN A 250 -7.89 -13.26 12.37
N GLN A 251 -6.85 -13.00 13.16
CA GLN A 251 -6.46 -13.87 14.27
C GLN A 251 -7.63 -14.02 15.25
N TRP A 252 -8.31 -12.93 15.58
CA TRP A 252 -9.51 -12.91 16.39
C TRP A 252 -10.67 -13.70 15.77
N GLN A 253 -10.99 -13.46 14.49
CA GLN A 253 -12.05 -14.21 13.80
C GLN A 253 -11.76 -15.71 13.75
N LYS A 254 -10.49 -16.10 13.53
CA LYS A 254 -10.05 -17.49 13.58
C LYS A 254 -10.21 -18.05 15.00
N ALA A 255 -9.68 -17.35 16.01
CA ALA A 255 -9.77 -17.74 17.41
C ALA A 255 -11.22 -18.01 17.82
N MET A 256 -12.14 -17.08 17.55
CA MET A 256 -13.55 -17.23 17.91
C MET A 256 -14.22 -18.41 17.19
N ARG A 257 -13.90 -18.66 15.91
CA ARG A 257 -14.40 -19.83 15.18
C ARG A 257 -13.89 -21.14 15.78
N THR A 258 -12.60 -21.20 16.11
CA THR A 258 -11.97 -22.38 16.73
C THR A 258 -12.54 -22.66 18.11
N LEU A 259 -12.60 -21.65 19.00
CA LEU A 259 -13.19 -21.79 20.33
C LEU A 259 -14.64 -22.28 20.27
N ARG A 260 -15.45 -21.73 19.36
CA ARG A 260 -16.84 -22.17 19.19
C ARG A 260 -16.95 -23.61 18.70
N LYS A 261 -16.06 -24.02 17.79
CA LYS A 261 -16.06 -25.36 17.19
C LYS A 261 -15.57 -26.42 18.17
N GLU A 262 -14.46 -26.14 18.85
CA GLU A 262 -13.72 -27.12 19.66
C GLU A 262 -14.10 -27.05 21.15
N ARG A 263 -14.81 -25.99 21.58
CA ARG A 263 -15.25 -25.76 22.96
C ARG A 263 -14.10 -25.88 23.98
N LEU A 264 -12.96 -25.30 23.62
CA LEU A 264 -11.75 -25.35 24.44
C LEU A 264 -11.95 -24.57 25.75
N SER A 265 -11.43 -25.15 26.83
CA SER A 265 -11.34 -24.53 28.15
C SER A 265 -10.05 -23.73 28.31
N LEU A 266 -10.00 -22.82 29.29
CA LEU A 266 -8.78 -22.08 29.64
C LEU A 266 -7.59 -23.01 29.92
N ARG A 267 -7.85 -24.13 30.61
CA ARG A 267 -6.83 -25.16 30.90
C ARG A 267 -6.20 -25.70 29.61
N GLN A 268 -7.02 -26.04 28.62
CA GLN A 268 -6.54 -26.58 27.35
C GLN A 268 -5.72 -25.54 26.57
N LEU A 269 -6.09 -24.26 26.64
CA LEU A 269 -5.29 -23.19 26.02
C LEU A 269 -3.93 -23.02 26.71
N ALA A 270 -3.89 -23.09 28.05
CA ALA A 270 -2.65 -23.03 28.82
C ALA A 270 -1.72 -24.21 28.52
N GLU A 271 -2.27 -25.43 28.39
CA GLU A 271 -1.52 -26.62 27.99
C GLU A 271 -0.88 -26.46 26.61
N MET A 272 -1.53 -25.78 25.67
CA MET A 272 -0.98 -25.53 24.33
C MET A 272 0.26 -24.62 24.32
N GLU A 273 0.39 -23.72 25.31
CA GLU A 273 1.55 -22.83 25.47
C GLU A 273 2.50 -23.29 26.60
N ASN A 274 2.30 -24.49 27.14
CA ASN A 274 3.09 -25.05 28.25
C ASN A 274 3.10 -24.17 29.52
N LEU A 275 2.02 -23.47 29.80
CA LEU A 275 1.87 -22.68 31.03
C LEU A 275 1.45 -23.56 32.21
N SER A 276 2.02 -23.30 33.38
CA SER A 276 1.51 -23.88 34.63
C SER A 276 0.12 -23.33 34.97
N PRO A 277 -0.67 -24.01 35.82
CA PRO A 277 -1.99 -23.52 36.23
C PRO A 277 -1.97 -22.14 36.90
N GLU A 278 -0.88 -21.80 37.61
CA GLU A 278 -0.70 -20.51 38.28
C GLU A 278 -0.39 -19.41 37.25
N GLU A 279 0.53 -19.65 36.33
CA GLU A 279 0.85 -18.73 35.23
C GLU A 279 -0.35 -18.49 34.31
N ALA A 280 -1.18 -19.50 34.08
CA ALA A 280 -2.36 -19.40 33.23
C ALA A 280 -3.44 -18.47 33.80
N LEU A 281 -3.52 -18.32 35.13
CA LEU A 281 -4.50 -17.44 35.78
C LEU A 281 -4.10 -15.97 35.70
N ASP A 282 -2.80 -15.70 35.71
CA ASP A 282 -2.24 -14.34 35.61
C ASP A 282 -1.96 -13.93 34.15
N ALA A 283 -2.03 -14.87 33.20
CA ALA A 283 -1.80 -14.61 31.79
C ALA A 283 -2.87 -13.68 31.19
N CYS A 284 -2.44 -12.77 30.32
CA CYS A 284 -3.34 -11.98 29.49
C CYS A 284 -4.13 -12.91 28.55
N LEU A 285 -5.44 -13.02 28.79
CA LEU A 285 -6.31 -13.91 28.00
C LEU A 285 -6.27 -13.60 26.51
N TYR A 286 -6.16 -12.32 26.14
CA TYR A 286 -6.04 -11.92 24.73
C TYR A 286 -4.79 -12.52 24.09
N ASP A 287 -3.63 -12.36 24.72
CA ASP A 287 -2.36 -12.86 24.20
C ASP A 287 -2.35 -14.39 24.12
N LEU A 288 -2.90 -15.06 25.13
CA LEU A 288 -3.06 -16.52 25.15
C LEU A 288 -3.92 -16.99 23.98
N LEU A 289 -5.04 -16.31 23.69
CA LEU A 289 -5.90 -16.64 22.56
C LEU A 289 -5.22 -16.42 21.21
N MET A 290 -4.43 -15.36 21.07
CA MET A 290 -3.74 -15.06 19.81
C MET A 290 -2.57 -16.02 19.57
N ALA A 291 -1.84 -16.42 20.62
CA ALA A 291 -0.73 -17.37 20.54
C ALA A 291 -1.18 -18.81 20.20
N THR A 292 -2.38 -19.20 20.66
CA THR A 292 -2.92 -20.55 20.47
C THR A 292 -3.84 -20.64 19.25
N VAL A 293 -5.13 -20.38 19.43
CA VAL A 293 -6.20 -20.61 18.46
C VAL A 293 -6.27 -19.52 17.38
N GLY A 294 -5.77 -18.32 17.68
CA GLY A 294 -5.66 -17.21 16.75
C GLY A 294 -4.44 -17.30 15.82
N LYS A 295 -3.45 -18.14 16.15
CA LYS A 295 -2.19 -18.27 15.41
C LYS A 295 -2.45 -18.66 13.97
N LEU A 296 -2.06 -17.81 13.02
CA LEU A 296 -2.22 -18.10 11.59
C LEU A 296 -1.17 -19.15 11.14
N PRO A 297 -1.53 -20.09 10.24
CA PRO A 297 -0.60 -21.11 9.74
C PRO A 297 0.61 -20.47 9.06
N PRO A 298 1.83 -21.02 9.24
CA PRO A 298 3.05 -20.44 8.67
C PRO A 298 2.87 -20.22 7.17
N SER A 299 3.23 -19.03 6.69
CA SER A 299 3.20 -18.77 5.26
C SER A 299 4.28 -19.61 4.58
N MET A 300 4.16 -19.84 3.26
CA MET A 300 5.23 -20.51 2.50
C MET A 300 6.57 -19.76 2.60
N TRP A 301 6.55 -18.48 2.96
CA TRP A 301 7.71 -17.60 3.07
C TRP A 301 8.37 -17.63 4.45
N ASP A 302 7.63 -17.96 5.51
CA ASP A 302 8.20 -18.14 6.86
C ASP A 302 9.11 -19.37 6.94
N LYS A 303 8.98 -20.30 5.98
CA LYS A 303 9.83 -21.50 5.84
C LYS A 303 11.13 -21.26 5.05
N MET A 304 11.35 -20.04 4.53
CA MET A 304 12.51 -19.70 3.67
C MET A 304 13.52 -18.79 4.37
N ARG A 305 13.44 -18.62 5.70
CA ARG A 305 14.50 -17.99 6.51
C ARG A 305 15.53 -19.00 6.98
#